data_AF-A0A652M6M5-F1
#
_entry.id   AF-A0A652M6M5-F1
#
_cell.length_a   1.000
_cell.length_b   1.000
_cell.length_c   1.000
_cell.angle_alpha   90.00
_cell.angle_beta   90.00
_cell.angle_gamma   90.00
#
_symmetry.space_group_name_H-M   'P 1'
#
loop_
_entity.id
_entity.type
_entity.pdbx_description
1 polymer ?
#
loop_
_entity_poly.entity_id
_entity_poly.type
_entity_poly.pdbx_seq_one_letter_code
_entity_poly.pdbx_strand_id
1 'polypeptide(L)' 'AVRDAGAGEVIFAGDLTADAVTEQARRILGDESYRDAARKVAAEIAAMPDPAETAARLPQFTTRPA' A
#
# COMPACT_ATOMS: atom_id res chain seq x y z
N ALA A 1 2.38 2.31 6.75
CA ALA A 1 2.18 1.19 5.80
C ALA A 1 3.11 1.27 4.60
N VAL A 2 2.90 2.18 3.62
CA VAL A 2 3.74 2.26 2.40
C VAL A 2 5.21 2.55 2.69
N ARG A 3 5.50 3.54 3.55
CA ARG A 3 6.87 3.84 4.00
C ARG A 3 7.48 2.70 4.79
N ASP A 4 6.72 2.11 5.71
CA ASP A 4 7.20 1.01 6.56
C ASP A 4 7.49 -0.26 5.74
N ALA A 5 6.82 -0.44 4.60
CA ALA A 5 7.10 -1.49 3.62
C ALA A 5 8.27 -1.15 2.68
N GLY A 6 8.87 0.03 2.80
CA GLY A 6 9.93 0.52 1.90
C GLY A 6 9.44 0.86 0.49
N ALA A 7 8.13 0.90 0.25
CA ALA A 7 7.54 1.12 -1.07
C ALA A 7 7.33 2.61 -1.41
N GLY A 8 7.75 3.51 -0.53
CA GLY A 8 7.59 4.95 -0.71
C GLY A 8 8.04 5.72 0.52
N GLU A 9 7.86 7.03 0.47
CA GLU A 9 8.41 7.96 1.46
C GLU A 9 7.36 9.00 1.85
N VAL A 10 7.58 9.69 2.97
CA VAL A 10 6.63 10.66 3.52
C VAL A 10 7.34 11.97 3.82
N ILE A 11 6.79 13.07 3.29
CA ILE A 11 7.15 14.43 3.68
C ILE A 11 6.05 14.94 4.59
N PHE A 12 6.40 15.36 5.80
CA PHE A 12 5.43 15.92 6.74
C PHE A 12 5.13 17.38 6.39
N ALA A 13 3.96 17.87 6.77
CA ALA A 13 3.48 19.20 6.38
C ALA A 13 4.43 20.34 6.78
N GLY A 14 5.15 20.21 7.91
CA GLY A 14 6.14 21.20 8.36
C GLY A 14 7.38 21.28 7.48
N ASP A 15 7.69 20.22 6.73
CA ASP A 15 8.87 20.10 5.88
C ASP A 15 8.52 20.19 4.38
N LEU A 16 7.25 20.46 4.06
CA LEU A 16 6.76 20.44 2.69
C LEU A 16 7.24 21.66 1.91
N THR A 17 8.23 21.44 1.03
CA THR A 17 8.76 22.43 0.09
C THR A 17 8.93 21.82 -1.29
N ALA A 18 9.05 22.65 -2.33
CA ALA A 18 9.31 22.19 -3.69
C ALA A 18 10.62 21.39 -3.81
N ASP A 19 11.65 21.82 -3.08
CA ASP A 19 12.95 21.15 -3.05
C ASP A 19 12.84 19.78 -2.36
N ALA A 20 12.14 19.70 -1.22
CA ALA A 20 11.89 18.43 -0.53
C ALA A 20 11.17 17.43 -1.44
N VAL A 21 10.14 17.89 -2.18
CA VAL A 21 9.44 17.03 -3.15
C VAL A 21 10.38 16.57 -4.27
N THR A 22 11.19 17.46 -4.82
CA THR A 22 12.12 17.15 -5.91
C THR A 22 13.16 16.12 -5.49
N GLU A 23 13.78 16.31 -4.32
CA GLU A 23 14.77 15.37 -3.78
C GLU A 23 14.15 14.01 -3.48
N GLN A 24 12.95 13.98 -2.90
CA GLN A 24 12.27 12.73 -2.61
C GLN A 24 11.88 11.97 -3.88
N ALA A 25 11.40 12.68 -4.91
CA ALA A 25 11.06 12.09 -6.19
C ALA A 25 12.31 11.52 -6.89
N ARG A 26 13.44 12.24 -6.88
CA ARG A 26 14.72 11.74 -7.42
C ARG A 26 15.14 10.47 -6.72
N ARG A 27 15.04 10.42 -5.39
CA ARG A 27 15.39 9.24 -4.60
C ARG A 27 14.51 8.03 -4.96
N ILE A 28 13.19 8.21 -4.98
CA ILE A 28 12.24 7.13 -5.30
C ILE A 28 12.45 6.60 -6.73
N LEU A 29 12.72 7.49 -7.69
CA LEU A 29 12.92 7.10 -9.09
C LEU A 29 14.31 6.52 -9.36
N GLY A 30 15.32 6.91 -8.58
CA GLY A 30 16.71 6.50 -8.76
C GLY A 30 17.10 5.21 -8.04
N ASP A 31 16.36 4.79 -7.03
CA ASP A 31 16.61 3.57 -6.27
C ASP A 31 15.53 2.51 -6.58
N GLU A 32 15.93 1.44 -7.27
CA GLU A 32 15.02 0.38 -7.70
C GLU A 32 14.38 -0.38 -6.52
N SER A 33 14.96 -0.30 -5.32
CA SER A 33 14.41 -0.97 -4.13
C SER A 33 12.99 -0.53 -3.79
N TYR A 34 12.63 0.74 -4.06
CA TYR A 34 11.26 1.24 -3.90
C TYR A 34 10.29 0.52 -4.84
N ARG A 35 10.70 0.29 -6.09
CA ARG A 35 9.86 -0.44 -7.07
C ARG A 35 9.71 -1.90 -6.67
N ASP A 36 10.78 -2.54 -6.24
CA ASP A 36 10.75 -3.94 -5.83
C ASP A 36 9.88 -4.15 -4.57
N ALA A 37 9.97 -3.24 -3.61
CA ALA A 37 9.07 -3.22 -2.45
C ALA A 37 7.60 -3.03 -2.88
N ALA A 38 7.33 -2.06 -3.76
CA ALA A 38 5.98 -1.82 -4.26
C ALA A 38 5.40 -3.05 -5.00
N ARG A 39 6.22 -3.77 -5.78
CA ARG A 39 5.80 -5.01 -6.47
C ARG A 39 5.44 -6.12 -5.50
N LYS A 40 6.17 -6.28 -4.39
CA LYS A 40 5.85 -7.27 -3.35
C LYS A 40 4.48 -6.99 -2.73
N VAL A 41 4.24 -5.73 -2.34
CA VAL A 41 2.94 -5.32 -1.80
C VAL A 41 1.82 -5.51 -2.83
N ALA A 42 2.07 -5.19 -4.11
CA ALA A 42 1.09 -5.40 -5.16
C ALA A 42 0.75 -6.88 -5.36
N ALA A 43 1.73 -7.78 -5.26
CA ALA A 43 1.52 -9.23 -5.34
C ALA A 43 0.71 -9.75 -4.14
N GLU A 44 0.95 -9.21 -2.94
CA GLU A 44 0.16 -9.52 -1.74
C GLU A 44 -1.31 -9.09 -1.92
N ILE A 45 -1.55 -7.88 -2.44
CA ILE A 45 -2.91 -7.37 -2.73
C ILE A 45 -3.59 -8.24 -3.79
N ALA A 46 -2.88 -8.62 -4.84
CA ALA A 46 -3.43 -9.47 -5.90
C ALA A 46 -3.80 -10.88 -5.42
N ALA A 47 -3.20 -11.35 -4.32
CA ALA A 47 -3.53 -12.61 -3.67
C ALA A 47 -4.67 -12.50 -2.65
N MET A 48 -5.19 -11.29 -2.39
CA MET A 48 -6.33 -11.10 -1.51
C MET A 48 -7.63 -11.64 -2.15
N PRO A 49 -8.58 -12.13 -1.35
CA PRO A 49 -9.89 -12.54 -1.85
C PRO A 49 -10.57 -11.41 -2.62
N ASP A 50 -11.23 -11.77 -3.72
CA ASP A 50 -12.04 -10.82 -4.48
C ASP A 50 -13.19 -10.28 -3.59
N PRO A 51 -13.62 -9.02 -3.76
CA PRO A 51 -14.77 -8.49 -3.03
C PRO A 51 -16.01 -9.37 -3.11
N ALA A 52 -16.30 -10.00 -4.26
CA ALA A 52 -17.42 -10.91 -4.42
C ALA A 52 -17.26 -12.21 -3.59
N GLU A 53 -16.05 -12.76 -3.54
CA GLU A 53 -15.73 -13.91 -2.69
C GLU A 53 -15.93 -13.57 -1.20
N THR A 54 -15.47 -12.38 -0.80
CA THR A 54 -15.67 -11.89 0.57
C THR A 54 -17.15 -11.65 0.86
N ALA A 55 -17.90 -11.07 -0.07
CA ALA A 55 -19.33 -10.82 0.09
C ALA A 55 -20.14 -12.12 0.22
N ALA A 56 -19.78 -13.18 -0.52
CA ALA A 56 -20.43 -14.48 -0.44
C ALA A 56 -20.32 -15.12 0.97
N ARG A 57 -19.33 -14.70 1.76
CA ARG A 57 -19.13 -15.16 3.14
C ARG A 57 -20.00 -14.41 4.16
N LEU A 58 -20.59 -13.27 3.81
CA LEU A 58 -21.38 -12.46 4.75
C LEU A 58 -22.55 -13.18 5.44
N PRO A 59 -23.32 -14.08 4.78
CA PRO A 59 -24.43 -14.79 5.43
C PRO A 59 -24.02 -15.64 6.64
N GLN A 60 -22.77 -16.09 6.71
CA GLN A 60 -22.27 -16.88 7.86
C GLN A 60 -22.17 -16.04 9.15
N PHE A 61 -22.12 -14.72 9.03
CA PHE A 61 -21.96 -13.80 10.16
C PHE A 61 -23.28 -13.21 10.65
N THR A 62 -24.37 -13.37 9.90
CA THR A 62 -25.68 -12.78 10.23
C THR A 62 -26.69 -13.81 10.72
N THR A 63 -26.43 -15.10 10.52
CA THR A 63 -27.34 -16.18 10.91
C THR A 63 -26.96 -16.70 12.30
N ARG A 64 -27.79 -16.42 13.33
CA ARG A 64 -27.63 -17.03 14.65
C ARG A 64 -28.03 -18.51 14.56
N PRO A 65 -27.19 -19.47 15.01
CA PRO A 65 -27.59 -20.88 15.03
C PRO A 65 -28.82 -21.07 15.92
N ALA A 66 -29.75 -21.92 15.45
CA ALA A 66 -30.97 -22.27 16.15
C ALA A 66 -30.71 -23.10 17.41
#